data_AF-A0A812TZR6-F1
#
_entry.id   AF-A0A812TZR6-F1
#
_cell.length_a   1.000
_cell.length_b   1.000
_cell.length_c   1.000
_cell.angle_alpha   90.00
_cell.angle_beta   90.00
_cell.angle_gamma   90.00
#
_symmetry.space_group_name_H-M   'P 1'
#
loop_
_entity.id
_entity.type
_entity.pdbx_description
1 polymer ?
#
loop_
_entity_poly.entity_id
_entity_poly.type
_entity_poly.pdbx_seq_one_letter_code
_entity_poly.pdbx_strand_id
1 'polypeptide(L)'
;MAGKTGPRLNKLSKVTLQNQTGNLAMVTREDGSSHEVLRTRVLYWYEGLLILQELEAKRDARIAWFDDRFRKLLVQERKKRGKVSGILYLEKKLLNVSVTGARFVDATGAAFVHRRPGVKDTEIPEDWEEYTASGEYRIADITGYMPPWEAWCHEHAGFYQDFYRVLWKDDKGKGWAGMNLSKVENGAEAGSTWEPDDCIPPSLDGMRLREKSRWLKRKHDQEQKEKAEKDKEEAAAERRKLEPSAKMGRYRRDGDPLSRDMFRLQRGHDFNPPQANKDPDIRSGWPKRAEDYPPGYGCADPPGLCRATCDCMDDNRSQRPWETTKEWLEDPRRASDAKKAIEVLSAQQHFVRRRGTTSKMHYFETAQTRHGDQTHANAAMSLCQVLEESVRSVLKDLPLFALQENRDPVRIPACSLMKPLEDYVPVQFQLSQTSPARQWLCLGEEDGKLSLIDRGPPSRPAPFRVEFVHPEGMTAFVDCMVTDTQVKSWLSASSRIVARFTDVARCPLSRKSRGVLQEHLGKIFDFGTKVAKEVSLGRWLDVVDMLIRMLRTTAMAHVVKPDSHNSRAPRASAVALAR
;
A
#
# COMPACT_ATOMS: atom_id res chain seq x y z
N MET A 1 -10.13 36.82 1.45
CA MET A 1 -8.75 36.38 1.21
C MET A 1 -8.50 35.20 2.15
N ALA A 2 -8.08 34.03 1.67
CA ALA A 2 -7.72 32.94 2.58
C ALA A 2 -6.50 33.39 3.40
N GLY A 3 -6.74 33.75 4.66
CA GLY A 3 -5.79 34.32 5.61
C GLY A 3 -4.67 33.34 5.92
N LYS A 4 -3.67 33.26 5.04
CA LYS A 4 -2.45 32.52 5.32
C LYS A 4 -1.78 33.23 6.48
N THR A 5 -1.55 32.57 7.60
CA THR A 5 -0.77 33.07 8.75
C THR A 5 0.29 32.04 9.11
N GLY A 6 1.14 32.31 10.11
CA GLY A 6 2.13 31.33 10.58
C GLY A 6 3.25 31.03 9.57
N PRO A 7 3.69 29.76 9.41
CA PRO A 7 4.82 29.39 8.56
C PRO A 7 4.63 29.67 7.07
N ARG A 8 3.37 29.88 6.64
CA ARG A 8 3.04 30.19 5.24
C ARG A 8 3.41 31.63 4.87
N LEU A 9 3.44 32.55 5.84
CA LEU A 9 3.85 33.95 5.63
C LEU A 9 5.19 34.28 6.28
N ASN A 10 5.49 33.69 7.43
CA ASN A 10 6.66 34.00 8.22
C ASN A 10 7.72 32.90 8.10
N LYS A 11 8.96 33.28 7.79
CA LYS A 11 10.11 32.36 7.73
C LYS A 11 10.89 32.43 9.03
N LEU A 12 11.35 31.27 9.51
CA LEU A 12 12.35 31.22 10.58
C LEU A 12 13.76 31.26 10.00
N SER A 13 14.64 31.98 10.68
CA SER A 13 16.07 31.97 10.40
C SER A 13 16.85 31.85 11.70
N LYS A 14 17.93 31.07 11.67
CA LYS A 14 18.87 31.01 12.78
C LYS A 14 19.70 32.28 12.79
N VAL A 15 19.82 32.89 13.97
CA VAL A 15 20.58 34.11 14.16
C VAL A 15 21.37 34.06 15.48
N THR A 16 22.45 34.81 15.54
CA THR A 16 23.22 35.10 16.76
C THR A 16 22.87 36.50 17.23
N LEU A 17 22.39 36.63 18.47
CA LEU A 17 22.09 37.92 19.06
C LEU A 17 23.40 38.63 19.44
N GLN A 18 23.61 39.84 18.93
CA GLN A 18 24.81 40.65 19.20
C GLN A 18 24.58 41.62 20.36
N ASN A 19 23.54 42.45 20.26
CA ASN A 19 23.16 43.40 21.31
C ASN A 19 21.64 43.60 21.33
N GLN A 20 21.15 44.20 22.42
CA GLN A 20 19.76 44.61 22.57
C GLN A 20 19.70 46.03 23.14
N THR A 21 18.98 46.91 22.47
CA THR A 21 18.77 48.30 22.89
C THR A 21 17.27 48.60 22.84
N GLY A 22 16.62 48.63 24.01
CA GLY A 22 15.17 48.83 24.11
C GLY A 22 14.37 47.75 23.37
N ASN A 23 13.60 48.16 22.36
CA ASN A 23 12.75 47.28 21.55
C ASN A 23 13.45 46.72 20.29
N LEU A 24 14.71 47.07 20.06
CA LEU A 24 15.48 46.64 18.90
C LEU A 24 16.59 45.67 19.34
N ALA A 25 16.85 44.68 18.51
CA ALA A 25 17.87 43.67 18.69
C ALA A 25 18.74 43.61 17.42
N MET A 26 20.05 43.73 17.57
CA MET A 26 20.98 43.48 16.48
C MET A 26 21.27 41.99 16.41
N VAL A 27 21.00 41.38 15.25
CA VAL A 27 21.18 39.94 15.03
C VAL A 27 22.06 39.68 13.82
N THR A 28 22.97 38.71 13.93
CA THR A 28 23.79 38.25 12.81
C THR A 28 23.28 36.92 12.30
N ARG A 29 22.99 36.82 11.00
CA ARG A 29 22.55 35.59 10.34
C ARG A 29 23.73 34.64 10.07
N GLU A 30 23.42 33.41 9.67
CA GLU A 30 24.45 32.42 9.32
C GLU A 30 25.36 32.84 8.15
N ASP A 31 24.91 33.75 7.29
CA ASP A 31 25.70 34.32 6.19
C ASP A 31 26.64 35.46 6.64
N GLY A 32 26.68 35.77 7.94
CA GLY A 32 27.48 36.86 8.52
C GLY A 32 26.84 38.24 8.41
N SER A 33 25.70 38.38 7.72
CA SER A 33 25.01 39.66 7.62
C SER A 33 24.35 40.06 8.95
N SER A 34 24.50 41.32 9.33
CA SER A 34 23.89 41.88 10.55
C SER A 34 22.64 42.68 10.20
N HIS A 35 21.58 42.47 10.98
CA HIS A 35 20.27 43.07 10.78
C HIS A 35 19.75 43.60 12.11
N GLU A 36 19.19 44.80 12.08
CA GLU A 36 18.39 45.31 13.18
C GLU A 36 16.96 44.77 13.04
N VAL A 37 16.46 44.12 14.09
CA VAL A 37 15.10 43.57 14.12
C VAL A 37 14.40 43.98 15.41
N LEU A 38 13.07 44.05 15.36
CA LEU A 38 12.29 44.18 16.59
C LEU A 38 12.59 42.99 17.49
N ARG A 39 12.80 43.26 18.78
CA ARG A 39 12.96 42.23 19.83
C ARG A 39 11.82 41.21 19.79
N THR A 40 10.64 41.67 19.38
CA THR A 40 9.43 40.88 19.19
C THR A 40 9.53 39.76 18.15
N ARG A 41 10.50 39.85 17.26
CA ARG A 41 10.76 38.88 16.19
C ARG A 41 11.89 37.92 16.54
N VAL A 42 12.48 38.04 17.72
CA VAL A 42 13.58 37.18 18.18
C VAL A 42 13.02 36.18 19.18
N LEU A 43 13.11 34.90 18.83
CA LEU A 43 12.69 33.80 19.69
C LEU A 43 13.87 33.26 20.50
N TYR A 44 13.59 32.69 21.68
CA TYR A 44 14.60 31.89 22.35
C TYR A 44 14.99 30.69 21.49
N TRP A 45 16.26 30.30 21.56
CA TRP A 45 16.78 29.19 20.76
C TRP A 45 15.93 27.93 20.88
N TYR A 46 15.57 27.55 22.11
CA TYR A 46 14.78 26.34 22.37
C TYR A 46 13.35 26.44 21.81
N GLU A 47 12.75 27.63 21.86
CA GLU A 47 11.44 27.91 21.27
C GLU A 47 11.44 27.77 19.75
N GLY A 48 12.51 28.24 19.09
CA GLY A 48 12.72 27.99 17.67
C GLY A 48 12.76 26.49 17.34
N LEU A 49 13.44 25.68 18.15
CA LEU A 49 13.48 24.22 17.97
C LEU A 49 12.10 23.57 18.16
N LEU A 50 11.28 24.07 19.09
CA LEU A 50 9.91 23.58 19.29
C LEU A 50 9.02 23.85 18.07
N ILE A 51 9.18 25.00 17.41
CA ILE A 51 8.50 25.27 16.14
C ILE A 51 8.95 24.29 15.07
N LEU A 52 10.26 24.07 14.92
CA LEU A 52 10.77 23.12 13.91
C LEU A 52 10.29 21.68 14.17
N GLN A 53 10.17 21.28 15.43
CA GLN A 53 9.59 20.00 15.83
C GLN A 53 8.11 19.89 15.44
N GLU A 54 7.34 20.94 15.68
CA GLU A 54 5.91 20.99 15.32
C GLU A 54 5.72 20.92 13.79
N LEU A 55 6.58 21.62 13.03
CA LEU A 55 6.60 21.55 11.57
C LEU A 55 6.99 20.15 11.05
N GLU A 56 7.94 19.47 11.70
CA GLU A 56 8.32 18.10 11.35
C GLU A 56 7.19 17.09 11.59
N ALA A 57 6.41 17.28 12.66
CA ALA A 57 5.26 16.43 12.99
C ALA A 57 4.10 16.62 11.99
N LYS A 58 3.81 17.85 11.59
CA LYS A 58 2.75 18.21 10.63
C LYS A 58 3.18 17.99 9.17
N ARG A 59 3.68 16.79 8.81
CA ARG A 59 4.30 16.40 7.52
C ARG A 59 3.62 16.88 6.21
N ASP A 60 2.38 17.38 6.27
CA ASP A 60 1.58 17.94 5.18
C ASP A 60 1.74 19.45 4.92
N ALA A 61 2.49 20.17 5.73
CA ALA A 61 2.61 21.61 5.54
C ALA A 61 3.56 21.90 4.37
N ARG A 62 3.00 22.26 3.21
CA ARG A 62 3.66 22.77 1.99
C ARG A 62 4.51 24.03 2.23
N ILE A 63 5.42 24.00 3.19
CA ILE A 63 6.24 25.12 3.66
C ILE A 63 7.59 25.01 2.96
N ALA A 64 7.74 25.76 1.87
CA ALA A 64 8.89 25.65 0.98
C ALA A 64 10.25 25.92 1.66
N TRP A 65 10.27 26.68 2.76
CA TRP A 65 11.51 27.02 3.47
C TRP A 65 11.89 26.00 4.56
N PHE A 66 11.01 25.07 4.94
CA PHE A 66 11.33 24.00 5.90
C PHE A 66 11.99 22.81 5.18
N ASP A 67 13.28 22.97 4.93
CA ASP A 67 14.11 22.07 4.15
C ASP A 67 14.96 21.11 5.02
N ASP A 68 15.84 20.34 4.35
CA ASP A 68 16.71 19.37 5.00
C ASP A 68 17.74 20.02 5.94
N ARG A 69 18.05 21.31 5.78
CA ARG A 69 18.96 22.01 6.70
C ARG A 69 18.33 22.08 8.09
N PHE A 70 17.06 22.46 8.18
CA PHE A 70 16.35 22.52 9.46
C PHE A 70 16.13 21.14 10.08
N ARG A 71 15.86 20.11 9.27
CA ARG A 71 15.77 18.72 9.75
C ARG A 71 17.10 18.25 10.34
N LYS A 72 18.21 18.52 9.65
CA LYS A 72 19.57 18.21 10.14
C LYS A 72 19.88 18.94 11.44
N LEU A 73 19.53 20.24 11.53
CA LEU A 73 19.69 21.03 12.75
C LEU A 73 18.91 20.42 13.92
N LEU A 74 17.65 20.03 13.71
CA LEU A 74 16.82 19.43 14.75
C LEU A 74 17.39 18.07 15.21
N VAL A 75 17.85 17.23 14.27
CA VAL A 75 18.54 15.98 14.60
C VAL A 75 19.83 16.22 15.38
N GLN A 76 20.62 17.22 14.99
CA GLN A 76 21.85 17.59 15.69
C GLN A 76 21.58 18.05 17.13
N GLU A 77 20.60 18.93 17.33
CA GLU A 77 20.24 19.39 18.67
C GLU A 77 19.63 18.27 19.52
N ARG A 78 18.87 17.35 18.91
CA ARG A 78 18.38 16.13 19.60
C ARG A 78 19.52 15.22 20.06
N LYS A 79 20.58 15.10 19.27
CA LYS A 79 21.78 14.35 19.68
C LYS A 79 22.54 15.06 20.80
N LYS A 80 22.64 16.40 20.74
CA LYS A 80 23.42 17.20 21.70
C LYS A 80 22.75 17.31 23.07
N ARG A 81 21.45 17.54 23.10
CA ARG A 81 20.69 17.90 24.33
C ARG A 81 19.71 16.81 24.76
N GLY A 82 19.65 15.68 24.05
CA GLY A 82 18.61 14.69 24.22
C GLY A 82 17.30 15.12 23.57
N LYS A 83 16.15 14.85 24.19
CA LYS A 83 14.85 15.12 23.58
C LYS A 83 14.52 16.63 23.59
N VAL A 84 14.19 17.19 22.43
CA VAL A 84 13.47 18.47 22.36
C VAL A 84 12.03 18.19 22.79
N SER A 85 11.59 18.82 23.88
CA SER A 85 10.30 18.52 24.53
C SER A 85 9.58 19.82 24.90
N GLY A 86 8.43 20.04 24.27
CA GLY A 86 7.55 21.16 24.61
C GLY A 86 6.99 21.05 26.02
N ILE A 87 6.77 19.82 26.51
CA ILE A 87 6.28 19.55 27.87
C ILE A 87 7.27 20.09 28.90
N LEU A 88 8.54 19.64 28.83
CA LEU A 88 9.58 20.07 29.77
C LEU A 88 9.83 21.57 29.72
N TYR A 89 9.72 22.18 28.53
CA TYR A 89 9.88 23.62 28.38
C TYR A 89 8.72 24.39 29.00
N LEU A 90 7.47 23.97 28.72
CA LEU A 90 6.29 24.58 29.29
C LEU A 90 6.34 24.50 30.81
N GLU A 91 6.55 23.31 31.37
CA GLU A 91 6.64 23.07 32.82
C GLU A 91 7.70 23.97 33.48
N LYS A 92 8.90 24.06 32.90
CA LYS A 92 10.03 24.79 33.52
C LYS A 92 10.02 26.29 33.29
N LYS A 93 9.40 26.78 32.20
CA LYS A 93 9.58 28.17 31.73
C LYS A 93 8.30 28.93 31.43
N LEU A 94 7.20 28.25 31.09
CA LEU A 94 5.97 28.90 30.63
C LEU A 94 4.72 28.54 31.43
N LEU A 95 4.81 27.66 32.43
CA LEU A 95 3.65 27.26 33.23
C LEU A 95 3.02 28.49 33.89
N ASN A 96 3.86 29.27 34.56
CA ASN A 96 3.47 30.52 35.23
C ASN A 96 3.90 31.75 34.41
N VAL A 97 4.02 31.65 33.09
CA VAL A 97 4.35 32.81 32.24
C VAL A 97 3.50 32.72 30.99
N SER A 98 2.67 33.73 30.74
CA SER A 98 1.96 33.82 29.47
C SER A 98 2.84 34.48 28.42
N VAL A 99 2.92 33.86 27.23
CA VAL A 99 3.53 34.49 26.05
C VAL A 99 2.46 35.31 25.34
N THR A 100 2.65 36.62 25.26
CA THR A 100 1.70 37.60 24.70
C THR A 100 2.19 38.12 23.35
N GLY A 101 1.35 38.93 22.69
CA GLY A 101 1.70 39.68 21.50
C GLY A 101 2.83 40.72 21.69
N ALA A 102 3.06 41.51 20.64
CA ALA A 102 4.16 42.47 20.58
C ALA A 102 4.07 43.58 21.63
N ARG A 103 2.85 44.02 21.95
CA ARG A 103 2.54 44.96 23.03
C ARG A 103 1.07 44.83 23.38
N PHE A 104 0.77 44.65 24.65
CA PHE A 104 -0.58 44.59 25.18
C PHE A 104 -0.69 45.51 26.40
N VAL A 105 -1.83 46.17 26.57
CA VAL A 105 -2.14 46.98 27.76
C VAL A 105 -3.37 46.34 28.39
N ASP A 106 -3.26 45.92 29.64
CA ASP A 106 -4.38 45.30 30.34
C ASP A 106 -5.43 46.31 30.80
N ALA A 107 -6.53 45.81 31.39
CA ALA A 107 -7.61 46.64 31.90
C ALA A 107 -7.18 47.60 33.02
N THR A 108 -6.03 47.38 33.66
CA THR A 108 -5.46 48.26 34.70
C THR A 108 -4.52 49.32 34.12
N GLY A 109 -4.32 49.31 32.80
CA GLY A 109 -3.37 50.19 32.12
C GLY A 109 -1.92 49.68 32.15
N ALA A 110 -1.66 48.48 32.66
CA ALA A 110 -0.33 47.90 32.70
C ALA A 110 0.08 47.38 31.32
N ALA A 111 1.23 47.84 30.82
CA ALA A 111 1.75 47.44 29.52
C ALA A 111 2.69 46.23 29.64
N PHE A 112 2.38 45.16 28.92
CA PHE A 112 3.22 43.97 28.80
C PHE A 112 3.77 43.85 27.38
N VAL A 113 4.99 43.32 27.28
CA VAL A 113 5.68 43.09 26.01
C VAL A 113 6.21 41.65 26.04
N HIS A 114 5.72 40.82 25.12
CA HIS A 114 6.04 39.38 24.95
C HIS A 114 5.66 38.43 26.05
N ARG A 115 5.77 38.84 27.31
CA ARG A 115 5.59 37.95 28.44
C ARG A 115 4.91 38.69 29.56
N ARG A 116 3.84 38.08 30.05
CA ARG A 116 3.17 38.49 31.27
C ARG A 116 3.65 37.57 32.40
N PRO A 117 4.31 38.12 33.44
CA PRO A 117 4.78 37.33 34.58
C PRO A 117 3.59 36.70 35.32
N GLY A 118 3.83 35.54 35.93
CA GLY A 118 2.77 34.67 36.42
C GLY A 118 1.91 35.25 37.53
N VAL A 119 0.61 35.03 37.38
CA VAL A 119 -0.33 35.04 38.49
C VAL A 119 -0.08 33.82 39.37
N LYS A 120 0.07 34.09 40.67
CA LYS A 120 0.36 33.07 41.68
C LYS A 120 -0.91 32.36 42.16
N ASP A 121 -2.07 32.96 41.95
CA ASP A 121 -3.34 32.44 42.44
C ASP A 121 -4.09 31.65 41.37
N THR A 122 -4.34 30.39 41.69
CA THR A 122 -5.21 29.49 40.93
C THR A 122 -6.68 29.66 41.27
N GLU A 123 -7.00 30.43 42.31
CA GLU A 123 -8.38 30.62 42.77
C GLU A 123 -9.15 31.43 41.73
N ILE A 124 -10.16 30.78 41.16
CA ILE A 124 -11.17 31.44 40.34
C ILE A 124 -12.14 32.04 41.35
N PRO A 125 -12.33 33.36 41.41
CA PRO A 125 -13.29 33.95 42.34
C PRO A 125 -14.67 33.32 42.10
N GLU A 126 -15.26 32.70 43.13
CA GLU A 126 -16.58 32.03 43.02
C GLU A 126 -17.67 33.02 42.58
N ASP A 127 -17.48 34.31 42.86
CA ASP A 127 -18.37 35.41 42.52
C ASP A 127 -17.79 36.34 41.43
N TRP A 128 -17.10 35.79 40.41
CA TRP A 128 -16.69 36.59 39.22
C TRP A 128 -17.90 36.98 38.32
N GLU A 129 -18.99 37.46 38.91
CA GLU A 129 -20.05 38.17 38.18
C GLU A 129 -19.57 39.62 37.94
N GLU A 130 -18.66 39.76 36.98
CA GLU A 130 -18.19 41.06 36.52
C GLU A 130 -19.38 41.90 36.03
N TYR A 131 -19.51 43.11 36.59
CA TYR A 131 -20.57 44.06 36.27
C TYR A 131 -20.52 44.38 34.77
N THR A 132 -21.44 43.80 34.02
CA THR A 132 -21.40 43.83 32.55
C THR A 132 -22.49 44.75 32.04
N ALA A 133 -22.11 45.64 31.14
CA ALA A 133 -23.09 46.47 30.44
C ALA A 133 -23.94 45.57 29.53
N SER A 134 -25.24 45.89 29.43
CA SER A 134 -26.16 45.19 28.53
C SER A 134 -25.62 45.19 27.10
N GLY A 135 -25.45 44.01 26.49
CA GLY A 135 -24.98 43.84 25.10
C GLY A 135 -23.52 43.40 24.95
N GLU A 136 -22.77 43.20 26.03
CA GLU A 136 -21.40 42.67 25.98
C GLU A 136 -21.36 41.14 26.05
N TYR A 137 -20.47 40.52 25.25
CA TYR A 137 -20.24 39.07 25.27
C TYR A 137 -19.39 38.67 26.47
N ARG A 138 -19.65 37.49 27.04
CA ARG A 138 -18.92 36.98 28.21
C ARG A 138 -18.12 35.73 27.87
N ILE A 139 -16.93 35.61 28.47
CA ILE A 139 -16.18 34.37 28.50
C ILE A 139 -16.85 33.44 29.49
N ALA A 140 -17.44 32.37 28.97
CA ALA A 140 -18.13 31.36 29.75
C ALA A 140 -17.16 30.42 30.47
N ASP A 141 -16.13 30.00 29.75
CA ASP A 141 -15.09 29.10 30.22
C ASP A 141 -13.88 29.13 29.27
N ILE A 142 -12.74 28.69 29.77
CA ILE A 142 -11.56 28.37 28.96
C ILE A 142 -11.39 26.86 28.95
N THR A 143 -11.50 26.26 27.76
CA THR A 143 -11.64 24.79 27.57
C THR A 143 -10.46 24.16 26.84
N GLY A 144 -9.43 24.93 26.56
CA GLY A 144 -8.26 24.48 25.83
C GLY A 144 -7.13 25.49 25.88
N TYR A 145 -5.93 24.97 25.68
CA TYR A 145 -4.69 25.74 25.61
C TYR A 145 -3.88 25.25 24.42
N MET A 146 -3.24 26.18 23.73
CA MET A 146 -2.33 25.94 22.63
C MET A 146 -1.06 26.77 22.85
N PRO A 147 0.10 26.13 23.04
CA PRO A 147 1.35 26.85 23.27
C PRO A 147 1.83 27.58 22.01
N PRO A 148 2.77 28.53 22.14
CA PRO A 148 3.08 29.47 21.07
C PRO A 148 3.64 28.82 19.80
N TRP A 149 4.39 27.73 19.94
CA TRP A 149 4.91 26.98 18.80
C TRP A 149 3.84 26.17 18.06
N GLU A 150 2.83 25.66 18.76
CA GLU A 150 1.67 25.00 18.14
C GLU A 150 0.77 26.03 17.46
N ALA A 151 0.51 27.16 18.14
CA ALA A 151 -0.30 28.27 17.64
C ALA A 151 0.27 28.89 16.37
N TRP A 152 1.58 29.10 16.33
CA TRP A 152 2.24 29.60 15.12
C TRP A 152 2.06 28.66 13.92
N CYS A 153 1.95 27.36 14.15
CA CYS A 153 1.70 26.35 13.11
C CYS A 153 0.22 26.05 12.87
N HIS A 154 -0.70 26.74 13.55
CA HIS A 154 -2.14 26.52 13.46
C HIS A 154 -2.76 27.36 12.34
N GLU A 155 -3.75 26.83 11.63
CA GLU A 155 -4.37 27.50 10.48
C GLU A 155 -5.12 28.77 10.86
N HIS A 156 -5.75 28.78 12.03
CA HIS A 156 -6.58 29.89 12.49
C HIS A 156 -5.87 30.85 13.44
N ALA A 157 -4.72 30.48 14.04
CA ALA A 157 -4.00 31.35 14.98
C ALA A 157 -2.81 32.01 14.30
N GLY A 158 -1.79 31.23 13.92
CA GLY A 158 -0.68 31.67 13.06
C GLY A 158 0.22 32.77 13.61
N PHE A 159 0.07 33.14 14.89
CA PHE A 159 0.92 34.07 15.63
C PHE A 159 1.68 33.31 16.72
N TYR A 160 2.88 33.81 17.06
CA TYR A 160 3.69 33.24 18.14
C TYR A 160 3.29 33.85 19.49
N GLN A 161 2.22 33.32 20.09
CA GLN A 161 1.74 33.66 21.42
C GLN A 161 0.91 32.51 21.99
N ASP A 162 0.65 32.52 23.29
CA ASP A 162 -0.27 31.58 23.90
C ASP A 162 -1.69 31.82 23.34
N PHE A 163 -2.39 30.74 22.99
CA PHE A 163 -3.79 30.78 22.60
C PHE A 163 -4.61 29.89 23.52
N TYR A 164 -5.85 30.30 23.76
CA TYR A 164 -6.79 29.54 24.55
C TYR A 164 -8.11 29.40 23.84
N ARG A 165 -8.77 28.27 24.06
CA ARG A 165 -10.09 28.02 23.50
C ARG A 165 -11.14 28.57 24.44
N VAL A 166 -11.72 29.69 24.05
CA VAL A 166 -12.72 30.44 24.81
C VAL A 166 -14.11 29.98 24.40
N LEU A 167 -14.93 29.59 25.38
CA LEU A 167 -16.35 29.34 25.19
C LEU A 167 -17.11 30.64 25.50
N TRP A 168 -18.02 31.05 24.63
CA TRP A 168 -18.75 32.32 24.79
C TRP A 168 -20.15 32.11 25.37
N LYS A 169 -20.62 33.11 26.12
CA LYS A 169 -22.00 33.26 26.63
C LYS A 169 -22.58 34.58 26.15
N ASP A 170 -23.90 34.61 25.94
CA ASP A 170 -24.63 35.86 25.72
C ASP A 170 -24.79 36.67 27.02
N ASP A 171 -25.38 37.86 26.89
CA ASP A 171 -25.72 38.78 27.98
C ASP A 171 -26.64 38.17 29.03
N LYS A 172 -27.41 37.13 28.66
CA LYS A 172 -28.30 36.36 29.53
C LYS A 172 -27.62 35.13 30.16
N GLY A 173 -26.32 34.96 29.94
CA GLY A 173 -25.54 33.85 30.48
C GLY A 173 -25.77 32.51 29.77
N LYS A 174 -26.49 32.49 28.65
CA LYS A 174 -26.72 31.28 27.85
C LYS A 174 -25.51 31.03 26.95
N GLY A 175 -24.94 29.82 27.06
CA GLY A 175 -23.79 29.42 26.26
C GLY A 175 -24.11 29.34 24.77
N TRP A 176 -23.16 29.75 23.94
CA TRP A 176 -23.26 29.71 22.49
C TRP A 176 -23.05 28.32 21.88
N ALA A 177 -23.19 27.26 22.68
CA ALA A 177 -22.86 25.88 22.31
C ALA A 177 -23.60 25.36 21.04
N GLY A 178 -24.68 26.02 20.61
CA GLY A 178 -25.40 25.69 19.37
C GLY A 178 -24.88 26.40 18.10
N MET A 179 -24.03 27.42 18.22
CA MET A 179 -23.56 28.21 17.08
C MET A 179 -22.23 27.67 16.55
N ASN A 180 -22.19 27.23 15.30
CA ASN A 180 -20.96 26.71 14.71
C ASN A 180 -20.02 27.85 14.33
N LEU A 181 -19.01 28.10 15.18
CA LEU A 181 -17.98 29.12 14.98
C LEU A 181 -16.75 28.60 14.21
N SER A 182 -16.72 27.35 13.74
CA SER A 182 -15.55 26.80 13.02
C SER A 182 -15.13 27.58 11.76
N LYS A 183 -16.05 28.36 11.17
CA LYS A 183 -15.80 29.13 9.95
C LYS A 183 -15.42 30.59 10.19
N VAL A 184 -15.49 31.08 11.43
CA VAL A 184 -15.10 32.47 11.72
C VAL A 184 -13.59 32.58 11.87
N GLU A 185 -13.08 33.82 11.86
CA GLU A 185 -11.70 34.09 12.23
C GLU A 185 -11.45 33.54 13.65
N ASN A 186 -10.37 32.78 13.83
CA ASN A 186 -10.09 32.03 15.06
C ASN A 186 -11.09 30.90 15.41
N GLY A 187 -11.94 30.47 14.48
CA GLY A 187 -12.94 29.43 14.72
C GLY A 187 -12.39 28.11 15.29
N ALA A 188 -13.10 27.53 16.25
CA ALA A 188 -12.81 26.21 16.82
C ALA A 188 -14.03 25.27 16.69
N GLU A 189 -14.63 24.87 17.81
CA GLU A 189 -15.84 24.04 17.86
C GLU A 189 -17.09 24.90 18.14
N ALA A 190 -18.28 24.29 18.18
CA ALA A 190 -19.52 25.02 18.41
C ALA A 190 -19.48 25.87 19.70
N GLY A 191 -19.75 27.16 19.56
CA GLY A 191 -19.73 28.16 20.62
C GLY A 191 -18.34 28.62 21.08
N SER A 192 -17.25 28.19 20.43
CA SER A 192 -15.89 28.51 20.88
C SER A 192 -14.97 29.05 19.78
N THR A 193 -14.01 29.88 20.19
CA THR A 193 -12.94 30.42 19.35
C THR A 193 -11.58 30.29 20.04
N TRP A 194 -10.50 30.34 19.26
CA TRP A 194 -9.13 30.41 19.74
C TRP A 194 -8.69 31.86 19.95
N GLU A 195 -8.72 32.32 21.19
CA GLU A 195 -8.32 33.68 21.52
C GLU A 195 -6.86 33.74 21.95
N PRO A 196 -6.11 34.76 21.51
CA PRO A 196 -4.76 34.98 22.00
C PRO A 196 -4.77 35.46 23.46
N ASP A 197 -3.67 35.24 24.18
CA ASP A 197 -3.57 35.56 25.62
C ASP A 197 -3.86 37.03 25.95
N ASP A 198 -3.54 37.95 25.04
CA ASP A 198 -3.81 39.39 25.18
C ASP A 198 -5.30 39.75 25.04
N CYS A 199 -6.13 38.88 24.49
CA CYS A 199 -7.59 39.05 24.48
C CYS A 199 -8.26 38.53 25.76
N ILE A 200 -7.52 37.93 26.70
CA ILE A 200 -8.09 37.30 27.89
C ILE A 200 -7.80 38.16 29.13
N PRO A 201 -8.84 38.59 29.86
CA PRO A 201 -8.66 39.49 31.00
C PRO A 201 -7.83 38.82 32.12
N PRO A 202 -6.99 39.58 32.85
CA PRO A 202 -6.14 39.05 33.93
C PRO A 202 -6.89 38.30 35.03
N SER A 203 -8.17 38.62 35.23
CA SER A 203 -9.04 37.95 36.20
C SER A 203 -9.28 36.47 35.89
N LEU A 204 -9.09 36.04 34.65
CA LEU A 204 -9.27 34.65 34.22
C LEU A 204 -7.95 33.86 34.25
N ASP A 205 -6.92 34.35 34.94
CA ASP A 205 -5.62 33.68 35.03
C ASP A 205 -5.69 32.30 35.67
N GLY A 206 -6.54 32.11 36.67
CA GLY A 206 -6.80 30.79 37.26
C GLY A 206 -7.30 29.78 36.21
N MET A 207 -8.20 30.21 35.32
CA MET A 207 -8.69 29.36 34.22
C MET A 207 -7.61 29.08 33.17
N ARG A 208 -6.78 30.07 32.83
CA ARG A 208 -5.64 29.89 31.91
C ARG A 208 -4.65 28.87 32.44
N LEU A 209 -4.24 29.02 33.71
CA LEU A 209 -3.28 28.13 34.37
C LEU A 209 -3.83 26.71 34.50
N ARG A 210 -5.13 26.57 34.77
CA ARG A 210 -5.84 25.28 34.75
C ARG A 210 -5.72 24.60 33.39
N GLU A 211 -5.99 25.31 32.29
CA GLU A 211 -5.91 24.72 30.95
C GLU A 211 -4.48 24.43 30.49
N LYS A 212 -3.48 25.26 30.86
CA LYS A 212 -2.06 24.93 30.66
C LYS A 212 -1.69 23.62 31.36
N SER A 213 -2.12 23.46 32.61
CA SER A 213 -1.87 22.27 33.41
C SER A 213 -2.58 21.03 32.82
N ARG A 214 -3.81 21.18 32.34
CA ARG A 214 -4.54 20.12 31.63
C ARG A 214 -3.85 19.73 30.31
N TRP A 215 -3.34 20.70 29.55
CA TRP A 215 -2.55 20.40 28.35
C TRP A 215 -1.28 19.63 28.69
N LEU A 216 -0.54 20.01 29.74
CA LEU A 216 0.65 19.29 30.20
C LEU A 216 0.32 17.83 30.53
N LYS A 217 -0.74 17.62 31.32
CA LYS A 217 -1.21 16.28 31.68
C LYS A 217 -1.54 15.45 30.45
N ARG A 218 -2.35 15.99 29.52
CA ARG A 218 -2.72 15.29 28.27
C ARG A 218 -1.50 14.90 27.43
N LYS A 219 -0.51 15.78 27.32
CA LYS A 219 0.72 15.51 26.58
C LYS A 219 1.60 14.47 27.27
N HIS A 220 1.68 14.49 28.61
CA HIS A 220 2.35 13.42 29.36
C HIS A 220 1.69 12.06 29.13
N ASP A 221 0.36 11.98 29.22
CA ASP A 221 -0.39 10.75 29.00
C ASP A 221 -0.18 10.23 27.57
N GLN A 222 -0.16 11.12 26.58
CA GLN A 222 0.15 10.78 25.19
C GLN A 222 1.57 10.23 25.03
N GLU A 223 2.60 10.90 25.56
CA GLU A 223 3.99 10.42 25.48
C GLU A 223 4.19 9.07 26.18
N GLN A 224 3.49 8.84 27.31
CA GLN A 224 3.52 7.55 28.00
C GLN A 224 2.85 6.45 27.18
N LYS A 225 1.72 6.74 26.54
CA LYS A 225 1.03 5.79 25.66
C LYS A 225 1.87 5.43 24.43
N GLU A 226 2.45 6.43 23.76
CA GLU A 226 3.32 6.21 22.59
C GLU A 226 4.56 5.40 22.97
N LYS A 227 5.16 5.69 24.14
CA LYS A 227 6.27 4.90 24.67
C LYS A 227 5.85 3.46 24.95
N ALA A 228 4.71 3.24 25.62
CA ALA A 228 4.21 1.90 25.90
C ALA A 228 3.88 1.09 24.63
N GLU A 229 3.33 1.73 23.60
CA GLU A 229 3.09 1.10 22.30
C GLU A 229 4.40 0.74 21.59
N LYS A 230 5.39 1.64 21.63
CA LYS A 230 6.72 1.39 21.08
C LYS A 230 7.45 0.27 21.82
N ASP A 231 7.43 0.28 23.14
CA ASP A 231 8.03 -0.77 23.97
C ASP A 231 7.33 -2.12 23.72
N LYS A 232 6.01 -2.12 23.50
CA LYS A 232 5.24 -3.31 23.09
C LYS A 232 5.63 -3.79 21.69
N GLU A 233 5.85 -2.89 20.74
CA GLU A 233 6.30 -3.23 19.38
C GLU A 233 7.72 -3.79 19.39
N GLU A 234 8.64 -3.17 20.14
CA GLU A 234 10.02 -3.63 20.30
C GLU A 234 10.06 -5.00 20.99
N ALA A 235 9.29 -5.20 22.06
CA ALA A 235 9.15 -6.49 22.72
C ALA A 235 8.53 -7.56 21.79
N ALA A 236 7.55 -7.19 20.96
CA ALA A 236 7.00 -8.09 19.95
C ALA A 236 8.01 -8.42 18.84
N ALA A 237 8.82 -7.45 18.40
CA ALA A 237 9.88 -7.64 17.42
C ALA A 237 11.01 -8.52 17.97
N GLU A 238 11.36 -8.38 19.25
CA GLU A 238 12.36 -9.21 19.92
C GLU A 238 11.86 -10.64 20.13
N ARG A 239 10.60 -10.82 20.55
CA ARG A 239 9.95 -12.15 20.58
C ARG A 239 9.95 -12.81 19.19
N ARG A 240 9.67 -12.07 18.12
CA ARG A 240 9.75 -12.57 16.73
C ARG A 240 11.16 -12.98 16.30
N LYS A 241 12.22 -12.42 16.89
CA LYS A 241 13.61 -12.84 16.63
C LYS A 241 13.98 -14.13 17.33
N LEU A 242 13.37 -14.40 18.49
CA LEU A 242 13.61 -15.59 19.31
C LEU A 242 12.77 -16.80 18.88
N GLU A 243 11.63 -16.59 18.23
CA GLU A 243 10.91 -17.68 17.57
C GLU A 243 11.78 -18.28 16.46
N PRO A 244 12.01 -19.61 16.44
CA PRO A 244 12.79 -20.25 15.38
C PRO A 244 12.14 -19.89 14.05
N SER A 245 12.90 -19.16 13.21
CA SER A 245 12.50 -18.66 11.88
C SER A 245 11.40 -19.54 11.32
N ALA A 246 10.14 -19.11 11.50
CA ALA A 246 8.99 -19.86 11.02
C ALA A 246 9.30 -20.17 9.56
N LYS A 247 9.44 -21.46 9.23
CA LYS A 247 9.80 -21.94 7.89
C LYS A 247 9.07 -21.06 6.89
N MET A 248 9.85 -20.26 6.16
CA MET A 248 9.45 -19.01 5.53
C MET A 248 7.96 -18.83 5.28
N GLY A 249 7.43 -17.63 5.57
CA GLY A 249 6.21 -17.09 4.97
C GLY A 249 6.17 -17.05 3.43
N ARG A 250 7.09 -17.76 2.74
CA ARG A 250 6.99 -18.17 1.34
C ARG A 250 5.91 -19.23 1.08
N TYR A 251 5.36 -19.90 2.11
CA TYR A 251 4.46 -21.05 1.94
C TYR A 251 2.95 -20.80 2.08
N ARG A 252 2.49 -19.57 2.28
CA ARG A 252 1.04 -19.28 2.35
C ARG A 252 0.69 -17.98 1.63
N ARG A 253 0.89 -17.96 0.32
CA ARG A 253 -0.19 -17.41 -0.50
C ARG A 253 -1.06 -18.61 -0.79
N ASP A 254 -2.06 -18.86 0.06
CA ASP A 254 -3.16 -19.70 -0.39
C ASP A 254 -3.69 -19.03 -1.65
N GLY A 255 -3.76 -19.76 -2.76
CA GLY A 255 -4.34 -19.21 -3.99
C GLY A 255 -5.83 -18.90 -3.81
N ASP A 256 -6.41 -19.26 -2.66
CA ASP A 256 -7.82 -19.20 -2.33
C ASP A 256 -8.46 -17.80 -2.48
N PRO A 257 -7.83 -16.69 -2.06
CA PRO A 257 -8.39 -15.36 -2.33
C PRO A 257 -8.48 -15.07 -3.83
N LEU A 258 -7.45 -15.43 -4.60
CA LEU A 258 -7.43 -15.23 -6.07
C LEU A 258 -8.38 -16.21 -6.79
N SER A 259 -8.52 -17.44 -6.30
CA SER A 259 -9.38 -18.47 -6.91
C SER A 259 -10.87 -18.19 -6.76
N ARG A 260 -11.24 -17.30 -5.81
CA ARG A 260 -12.59 -16.72 -5.71
C ARG A 260 -12.85 -15.66 -6.78
N ASP A 261 -11.81 -15.02 -7.30
CA ASP A 261 -11.90 -13.92 -8.27
C ASP A 261 -11.69 -14.36 -9.71
N MET A 262 -11.02 -15.50 -9.90
CA MET A 262 -10.88 -16.09 -11.22
C MET A 262 -12.26 -16.42 -11.78
N PHE A 263 -12.51 -15.96 -13.01
CA PHE A 263 -13.70 -16.31 -13.75
C PHE A 263 -13.77 -17.84 -13.88
N ARG A 264 -14.80 -18.44 -13.27
CA ARG A 264 -15.10 -19.86 -13.44
C ARG A 264 -16.16 -19.96 -14.52
N LEU A 265 -15.97 -20.84 -15.48
CA LEU A 265 -16.88 -21.01 -16.61
C LEU A 265 -18.27 -21.46 -16.11
N GLN A 266 -18.32 -22.25 -15.04
CA GLN A 266 -19.55 -22.65 -14.35
C GLN A 266 -20.23 -21.53 -13.55
N ARG A 267 -19.56 -20.37 -13.37
CA ARG A 267 -20.11 -19.14 -12.76
C ARG A 267 -20.16 -18.00 -13.78
N GLY A 268 -20.44 -18.31 -15.03
CA GLY A 268 -20.80 -17.30 -16.02
C GLY A 268 -22.10 -16.58 -15.66
N HIS A 269 -22.26 -15.41 -16.26
CA HIS A 269 -23.34 -14.45 -16.05
C HIS A 269 -24.78 -15.00 -16.22
N ASP A 270 -24.94 -16.13 -16.91
CA ASP A 270 -26.27 -16.64 -17.33
C ASP A 270 -26.55 -18.13 -17.04
N PHE A 271 -25.85 -18.78 -16.10
CA PHE A 271 -26.13 -20.20 -15.80
C PHE A 271 -27.31 -20.45 -14.85
N ASN A 272 -27.93 -19.40 -14.31
CA ASN A 272 -29.28 -19.56 -13.79
C ASN A 272 -30.26 -19.48 -14.97
N PRO A 273 -31.15 -20.47 -15.17
CA PRO A 273 -32.15 -20.41 -16.22
C PRO A 273 -32.85 -19.05 -16.17
N PRO A 274 -33.13 -18.43 -17.33
CA PRO A 274 -33.78 -17.14 -17.37
C PRO A 274 -34.98 -17.19 -16.43
N GLN A 275 -35.03 -16.28 -15.46
CA GLN A 275 -36.28 -16.01 -14.77
C GLN A 275 -37.21 -15.51 -15.87
N ALA A 276 -38.02 -16.41 -16.42
CA ALA A 276 -39.01 -16.07 -17.42
C ALA A 276 -39.79 -14.86 -16.88
N ASN A 277 -39.88 -13.81 -17.68
CA ASN A 277 -40.79 -12.67 -17.51
C ASN A 277 -40.43 -11.57 -16.49
N LYS A 278 -39.18 -11.10 -16.39
CA LYS A 278 -38.97 -9.78 -15.73
C LYS A 278 -39.03 -8.57 -16.67
N ASP A 279 -38.63 -8.70 -17.95
CA ASP A 279 -38.64 -7.58 -18.91
C ASP A 279 -38.92 -8.04 -20.37
N PRO A 280 -40.14 -8.50 -20.71
CA PRO A 280 -40.44 -8.99 -22.06
C PRO A 280 -40.38 -7.90 -23.15
N ASP A 281 -40.75 -6.66 -22.82
CA ASP A 281 -40.91 -5.56 -23.79
C ASP A 281 -39.59 -4.96 -24.28
N ILE A 282 -38.52 -5.00 -23.47
CA ILE A 282 -37.20 -4.45 -23.86
C ILE A 282 -36.55 -5.31 -24.96
N ARG A 283 -36.97 -6.58 -25.07
CA ARG A 283 -36.35 -7.60 -25.93
C ARG A 283 -37.09 -7.82 -27.25
N SER A 284 -38.35 -7.39 -27.35
CA SER A 284 -39.15 -7.48 -28.57
C SER A 284 -38.78 -6.35 -29.54
N GLY A 285 -37.85 -6.62 -30.46
CA GLY A 285 -37.51 -5.68 -31.54
C GLY A 285 -36.03 -5.65 -31.93
N TRP A 286 -35.16 -6.36 -31.18
CA TRP A 286 -33.74 -6.41 -31.50
C TRP A 286 -33.42 -7.40 -32.63
N PRO A 287 -32.56 -7.00 -33.60
CA PRO A 287 -32.10 -7.89 -34.67
C PRO A 287 -31.39 -9.14 -34.12
N LYS A 288 -31.88 -10.33 -34.47
CA LYS A 288 -31.29 -11.62 -34.06
C LYS A 288 -30.44 -12.25 -35.15
N ARG A 289 -30.58 -11.75 -36.38
CA ARG A 289 -29.84 -12.15 -37.58
C ARG A 289 -29.34 -10.92 -38.31
N ALA A 290 -28.38 -11.09 -39.20
CA ALA A 290 -27.86 -9.98 -40.01
C ALA A 290 -28.98 -9.33 -40.83
N GLU A 291 -29.91 -10.14 -41.33
CA GLU A 291 -31.09 -9.70 -42.09
C GLU A 291 -32.08 -8.85 -41.30
N ASP A 292 -32.08 -8.95 -39.96
CA ASP A 292 -33.01 -8.22 -39.10
C ASP A 292 -32.55 -6.75 -38.89
N TYR A 293 -31.33 -6.39 -39.31
CA TYR A 293 -30.82 -5.02 -39.23
C TYR A 293 -31.48 -4.12 -40.29
N PRO A 294 -31.80 -2.85 -39.97
CA PRO A 294 -32.35 -1.92 -40.96
C PRO A 294 -31.41 -1.75 -42.17
N PRO A 295 -31.94 -1.61 -43.40
CA PRO A 295 -31.12 -1.40 -44.60
C PRO A 295 -30.16 -0.22 -44.44
N GLY A 296 -28.88 -0.44 -44.76
CA GLY A 296 -27.81 0.58 -44.66
C GLY A 296 -27.02 0.56 -43.34
N TYR A 297 -27.39 -0.27 -42.37
CA TYR A 297 -26.62 -0.48 -41.14
C TYR A 297 -25.80 -1.78 -41.22
N GLY A 298 -24.55 -1.74 -40.76
CA GLY A 298 -23.72 -2.94 -40.65
C GLY A 298 -24.14 -3.81 -39.46
N CYS A 299 -24.23 -5.12 -39.64
CA CYS A 299 -24.50 -6.05 -38.56
C CYS A 299 -23.23 -6.30 -37.70
N ALA A 300 -23.38 -6.50 -36.39
CA ALA A 300 -22.31 -7.06 -35.56
C ALA A 300 -21.98 -8.50 -36.02
N ASP A 301 -20.76 -8.98 -35.81
CA ASP A 301 -20.37 -10.36 -36.12
C ASP A 301 -19.92 -11.09 -34.82
N PRO A 302 -20.71 -12.05 -34.31
CA PRO A 302 -21.99 -12.52 -34.87
C PRO A 302 -23.15 -11.52 -34.67
N PRO A 303 -24.18 -11.53 -35.55
CA PRO A 303 -25.33 -10.64 -35.45
C PRO A 303 -26.23 -11.04 -34.29
N GLY A 304 -26.49 -10.10 -33.39
CA GLY A 304 -27.39 -10.30 -32.25
C GLY A 304 -26.68 -10.96 -31.06
N LEU A 305 -27.40 -11.83 -30.37
CA LEU A 305 -26.98 -12.43 -29.10
C LEU A 305 -25.90 -13.50 -29.32
N CYS A 306 -25.11 -13.80 -28.29
CA CYS A 306 -23.98 -14.75 -28.37
C CYS A 306 -24.31 -16.11 -29.01
N ARG A 307 -25.60 -16.51 -29.00
CA ARG A 307 -26.17 -17.65 -29.72
C ARG A 307 -27.61 -17.33 -30.12
N ALA A 308 -28.15 -18.02 -31.14
CA ALA A 308 -29.56 -17.93 -31.55
C ALA A 308 -30.58 -18.24 -30.42
N THR A 309 -30.12 -18.91 -29.35
CA THR A 309 -30.89 -19.26 -28.14
C THR A 309 -30.46 -18.46 -26.91
N CYS A 310 -29.43 -17.61 -26.98
CA CYS A 310 -29.04 -16.74 -25.87
C CYS A 310 -29.96 -15.53 -25.86
N ASP A 311 -30.47 -15.15 -24.70
CA ASP A 311 -31.28 -13.93 -24.49
C ASP A 311 -30.49 -12.87 -23.69
N CYS A 312 -29.16 -12.98 -23.76
CA CYS A 312 -28.17 -12.23 -23.03
C CYS A 312 -27.78 -10.93 -23.75
N MET A 313 -28.57 -9.87 -23.59
CA MET A 313 -28.04 -8.50 -23.76
C MET A 313 -27.24 -8.18 -22.49
N ASP A 314 -25.93 -8.39 -22.50
CA ASP A 314 -25.08 -8.28 -21.31
C ASP A 314 -25.15 -6.87 -20.68
N ASP A 315 -25.47 -5.84 -21.48
CA ASP A 315 -25.64 -4.45 -21.03
C ASP A 315 -27.07 -4.05 -20.64
N ASN A 316 -28.09 -4.88 -20.91
CA ASN A 316 -29.50 -4.46 -20.82
C ASN A 316 -30.38 -5.36 -19.95
N ARG A 317 -29.81 -6.34 -19.26
CA ARG A 317 -30.50 -7.00 -18.14
C ARG A 317 -30.24 -6.23 -16.85
N SER A 318 -31.26 -6.15 -16.00
CA SER A 318 -31.09 -5.69 -14.63
C SER A 318 -29.93 -6.46 -14.00
N GLN A 319 -28.82 -5.77 -13.71
CA GLN A 319 -27.66 -6.39 -13.10
C GLN A 319 -28.11 -7.00 -11.76
N ARG A 320 -27.82 -8.29 -11.56
CA ARG A 320 -28.20 -8.94 -10.30
C ARG A 320 -27.37 -8.34 -9.17
N PRO A 321 -27.86 -8.35 -7.92
CA PRO A 321 -27.09 -7.85 -6.79
C PRO A 321 -25.68 -8.44 -6.77
N TRP A 322 -25.46 -9.75 -6.90
CA TRP A 322 -24.11 -10.33 -6.90
C TRP A 322 -23.16 -9.88 -8.05
N GLU A 323 -23.69 -9.21 -9.08
CA GLU A 323 -22.92 -8.66 -10.20
C GLU A 323 -22.48 -7.22 -9.96
N THR A 324 -23.30 -6.47 -9.23
CA THR A 324 -23.04 -5.08 -8.79
C THR A 324 -22.37 -5.03 -7.42
N THR A 325 -22.76 -5.93 -6.53
CA THR A 325 -22.22 -6.21 -5.20
C THR A 325 -21.44 -7.52 -5.25
N LYS A 326 -20.25 -7.46 -5.85
CA LYS A 326 -19.27 -8.53 -5.61
C LYS A 326 -18.83 -8.38 -4.16
N GLU A 327 -18.85 -9.45 -3.35
CA GLU A 327 -18.41 -9.39 -1.94
C GLU A 327 -17.03 -8.73 -1.79
N TRP A 328 -16.18 -8.82 -2.81
CA TRP A 328 -14.88 -8.17 -2.83
C TRP A 328 -14.86 -6.67 -3.12
N LEU A 329 -15.89 -6.13 -3.80
CA LEU A 329 -16.09 -4.69 -3.95
C LEU A 329 -16.57 -4.07 -2.63
N GLU A 330 -17.33 -4.84 -1.85
CA GLU A 330 -17.94 -4.38 -0.60
C GLU A 330 -17.12 -4.69 0.66
N ASP A 331 -16.16 -5.62 0.61
CA ASP A 331 -15.31 -5.98 1.76
C ASP A 331 -14.22 -4.90 2.02
N PRO A 332 -14.34 -4.10 3.11
CA PRO A 332 -13.37 -3.06 3.41
C PRO A 332 -11.99 -3.61 3.75
N ARG A 333 -11.92 -4.84 4.29
CA ARG A 333 -10.63 -5.49 4.59
C ARG A 333 -9.88 -5.79 3.30
N ARG A 334 -10.59 -6.25 2.28
CA ARG A 334 -10.01 -6.56 0.99
C ARG A 334 -9.60 -5.31 0.22
N ALA A 335 -10.42 -4.26 0.23
CA ALA A 335 -10.01 -2.96 -0.32
C ALA A 335 -8.75 -2.43 0.37
N SER A 336 -8.67 -2.58 1.71
CA SER A 336 -7.48 -2.27 2.49
C SER A 336 -6.26 -3.13 2.11
N ASP A 337 -6.44 -4.45 1.94
CA ASP A 337 -5.36 -5.37 1.57
C ASP A 337 -4.87 -5.13 0.14
N ALA A 338 -5.78 -4.87 -0.81
CA ALA A 338 -5.43 -4.49 -2.17
C ALA A 338 -4.67 -3.16 -2.19
N LYS A 339 -5.16 -2.15 -1.45
CA LYS A 339 -4.47 -0.86 -1.29
C LYS A 339 -3.07 -1.07 -0.69
N LYS A 340 -2.95 -1.87 0.36
CA LYS A 340 -1.67 -2.21 0.98
C LYS A 340 -0.75 -2.96 0.02
N ALA A 341 -1.25 -3.89 -0.78
CA ALA A 341 -0.48 -4.60 -1.80
C ALA A 341 0.04 -3.64 -2.88
N ILE A 342 -0.80 -2.73 -3.37
CA ILE A 342 -0.44 -1.67 -4.32
C ILE A 342 0.61 -0.73 -3.71
N GLU A 343 0.47 -0.34 -2.44
CA GLU A 343 1.43 0.50 -1.73
C GLU A 343 2.77 -0.20 -1.53
N VAL A 344 2.75 -1.47 -1.11
CA VAL A 344 3.95 -2.31 -0.95
C VAL A 344 4.67 -2.49 -2.28
N LEU A 345 3.94 -2.76 -3.36
CA LEU A 345 4.51 -2.86 -4.71
C LEU A 345 5.07 -1.50 -5.14
N SER A 346 4.33 -0.41 -4.97
CA SER A 346 4.76 0.96 -5.31
C SER A 346 5.97 1.44 -4.51
N ALA A 347 6.18 0.91 -3.29
CA ALA A 347 7.36 1.21 -2.48
C ALA A 347 8.61 0.51 -3.01
N GLN A 348 8.48 -0.53 -3.84
CA GLN A 348 9.60 -1.22 -4.50
C GLN A 348 10.09 -0.44 -5.72
N GLN A 349 10.45 0.84 -5.52
CA GLN A 349 10.85 1.78 -6.60
C GLN A 349 12.06 1.33 -7.43
N HIS A 350 12.82 0.37 -6.92
CA HIS A 350 13.96 -0.24 -7.63
C HIS A 350 13.55 -1.29 -8.67
N PHE A 351 12.31 -1.77 -8.61
CA PHE A 351 11.75 -2.81 -9.47
C PHE A 351 10.61 -2.25 -10.32
N VAL A 352 9.76 -1.40 -9.73
CA VAL A 352 8.56 -0.89 -10.38
C VAL A 352 8.44 0.62 -10.20
N ARG A 353 7.95 1.31 -11.22
CA ARG A 353 7.61 2.72 -11.19
C ARG A 353 6.10 2.87 -11.34
N ARG A 354 5.48 3.59 -10.40
CA ARG A 354 4.06 3.94 -10.49
C ARG A 354 3.90 5.15 -11.41
N ARG A 355 3.01 5.05 -12.40
CA ARG A 355 2.63 6.12 -13.33
C ARG A 355 1.14 6.47 -13.22
N GLY A 356 0.79 7.57 -13.87
CA GLY A 356 -0.58 8.07 -14.00
C GLY A 356 -1.21 8.51 -12.69
N THR A 357 -0.41 8.94 -11.71
CA THR A 357 -0.88 9.63 -10.51
C THR A 357 -1.69 10.89 -10.87
N THR A 358 -1.31 11.59 -11.93
CA THR A 358 -2.02 12.78 -12.45
C THR A 358 -3.22 12.41 -13.32
N SER A 359 -3.09 11.39 -14.18
CA SER A 359 -4.19 10.94 -15.06
C SER A 359 -5.23 10.06 -14.34
N LYS A 360 -5.02 9.76 -13.05
CA LYS A 360 -5.75 8.75 -12.26
C LYS A 360 -5.71 7.33 -12.83
N MET A 361 -4.85 7.07 -13.82
CA MET A 361 -4.64 5.74 -14.36
C MET A 361 -3.45 5.11 -13.64
N HIS A 362 -3.71 4.26 -12.65
CA HIS A 362 -2.68 3.66 -11.80
C HIS A 362 -1.91 2.54 -12.54
N TYR A 363 -0.94 2.92 -13.36
CA TYR A 363 -0.07 1.97 -14.04
C TYR A 363 1.18 1.66 -13.22
N PHE A 364 1.65 0.42 -13.34
CA PHE A 364 2.97 0.00 -12.88
C PHE A 364 3.80 -0.36 -14.11
N GLU A 365 4.93 0.33 -14.29
CA GLU A 365 5.92 -0.02 -15.31
C GLU A 365 7.18 -0.56 -14.64
N THR A 366 7.94 -1.40 -15.33
CA THR A 366 9.27 -1.81 -14.85
C THR A 366 10.16 -0.58 -14.68
N ALA A 367 10.88 -0.49 -13.56
CA ALA A 367 11.86 0.57 -13.34
C ALA A 367 13.09 0.44 -14.27
N GLN A 368 13.29 -0.73 -14.87
CA GLN A 368 14.39 -0.99 -15.80
C GLN A 368 13.94 -0.74 -17.24
N THR A 369 14.42 0.37 -17.82
CA THR A 369 14.18 0.72 -19.23
C THR A 369 15.22 0.14 -20.20
N ARG A 370 16.32 -0.42 -19.68
CA ARG A 370 17.37 -1.08 -20.47
C ARG A 370 17.43 -2.55 -20.09
N HIS A 371 17.40 -3.43 -21.08
CA HIS A 371 17.64 -4.85 -20.87
C HIS A 371 19.10 -5.03 -20.41
N GLY A 372 19.29 -5.31 -19.12
CA GLY A 372 20.59 -5.67 -18.57
C GLY A 372 21.06 -7.04 -19.05
N ASP A 373 22.07 -7.59 -18.38
CA ASP A 373 22.53 -8.96 -18.63
C ASP A 373 21.36 -9.97 -18.54
N GLN A 374 21.05 -10.61 -19.67
CA GLN A 374 19.97 -11.60 -19.79
C GLN A 374 20.44 -13.03 -19.51
N THR A 375 21.69 -13.25 -19.10
CA THR A 375 22.25 -14.59 -18.85
C THR A 375 21.34 -15.45 -17.97
N HIS A 376 20.89 -14.89 -16.84
CA HIS A 376 20.00 -15.60 -15.90
C HIS A 376 18.59 -15.82 -16.47
N ALA A 377 18.06 -14.86 -17.22
CA ALA A 377 16.73 -14.97 -17.83
C ALA A 377 16.73 -16.04 -18.93
N ASN A 378 17.76 -16.05 -19.78
CA ASN A 378 17.97 -17.05 -20.82
C ASN A 378 18.21 -18.45 -20.21
N ALA A 379 18.95 -18.54 -19.11
CA ALA A 379 19.11 -19.79 -18.37
C ALA A 379 17.78 -20.31 -17.80
N ALA A 380 16.93 -19.43 -17.29
CA ALA A 380 15.60 -19.78 -16.80
C ALA A 380 14.67 -20.26 -17.91
N MET A 381 14.63 -19.56 -19.05
CA MET A 381 13.85 -19.98 -20.23
C MET A 381 14.37 -21.30 -20.81
N SER A 382 15.68 -21.49 -20.87
CA SER A 382 16.27 -22.75 -21.33
C SER A 382 15.92 -23.92 -20.41
N LEU A 383 15.93 -23.72 -19.09
CA LEU A 383 15.46 -24.75 -18.16
C LEU A 383 13.95 -24.98 -18.33
N CYS A 384 13.16 -23.91 -18.52
CA CYS A 384 11.71 -23.99 -18.76
C CYS A 384 11.39 -24.88 -19.95
N GLN A 385 12.09 -24.71 -21.08
CA GLN A 385 11.94 -25.55 -22.26
C GLN A 385 12.18 -27.03 -21.96
N VAL A 386 13.21 -27.37 -21.16
CA VAL A 386 13.47 -28.75 -20.75
C VAL A 386 12.34 -29.32 -19.89
N LEU A 387 11.72 -28.50 -19.03
CA LEU A 387 10.54 -28.92 -18.26
C LEU A 387 9.34 -29.16 -19.18
N GLU A 388 9.06 -28.24 -20.12
CA GLU A 388 7.96 -28.37 -21.08
C GLU A 388 8.11 -29.60 -21.99
N GLU A 389 9.30 -29.84 -22.52
CA GLU A 389 9.63 -31.05 -23.27
C GLU A 389 9.47 -32.33 -22.44
N SER A 390 9.77 -32.25 -21.15
CA SER A 390 9.56 -33.35 -20.21
C SER A 390 8.08 -33.63 -19.98
N VAL A 391 7.27 -32.60 -19.80
CA VAL A 391 5.81 -32.77 -19.73
C VAL A 391 5.27 -33.39 -21.02
N ARG A 392 5.61 -32.83 -22.19
CA ARG A 392 5.15 -33.37 -23.49
C ARG A 392 5.56 -34.83 -23.68
N SER A 393 6.78 -35.20 -23.28
CA SER A 393 7.25 -36.58 -23.36
C SER A 393 6.49 -37.53 -22.44
N VAL A 394 6.15 -37.10 -21.21
CA VAL A 394 5.37 -37.90 -20.26
C VAL A 394 3.92 -38.04 -20.70
N LEU A 395 3.31 -36.98 -21.25
CA LEU A 395 1.92 -37.02 -21.75
C LEU A 395 1.76 -37.91 -22.99
N LYS A 396 2.84 -38.13 -23.75
CA LYS A 396 2.89 -39.09 -24.87
C LYS A 396 2.96 -40.55 -24.43
N ASP A 397 3.15 -40.84 -23.15
CA ASP A 397 3.21 -42.20 -22.61
C ASP A 397 2.58 -42.21 -21.21
N LEU A 398 1.28 -41.94 -21.15
CA LEU A 398 0.49 -41.88 -19.91
C LEU A 398 0.10 -43.29 -19.47
N PRO A 399 0.63 -43.82 -18.36
CA PRO A 399 0.25 -45.14 -17.90
C PRO A 399 -1.19 -45.15 -17.40
N LEU A 400 -1.97 -46.17 -17.79
CA LEU A 400 -3.37 -46.29 -17.34
C LEU A 400 -3.49 -46.29 -15.81
N PHE A 401 -2.56 -46.94 -15.10
CA PHE A 401 -2.57 -47.02 -13.65
C PHE A 401 -2.50 -45.64 -12.99
N ALA A 402 -1.84 -44.66 -13.62
CA ALA A 402 -1.70 -43.31 -13.09
C ALA A 402 -3.03 -42.52 -13.16
N LEU A 403 -3.94 -42.88 -14.08
CA LEU A 403 -5.28 -42.32 -14.18
C LEU A 403 -6.28 -42.99 -13.21
N GLN A 404 -5.97 -44.21 -12.74
CA GLN A 404 -6.77 -44.96 -11.78
C GLN A 404 -6.45 -44.59 -10.32
N GLU A 405 -5.27 -44.00 -10.08
CA GLU A 405 -4.84 -43.60 -8.74
C GLU A 405 -5.63 -42.38 -8.25
N ASN A 406 -6.56 -42.59 -7.32
CA ASN A 406 -7.45 -41.53 -6.82
C ASN A 406 -6.77 -40.51 -5.89
N ARG A 407 -5.51 -40.74 -5.47
CA ARG A 407 -4.84 -39.90 -4.46
C ARG A 407 -4.53 -38.51 -4.99
N ASP A 408 -3.95 -38.44 -6.19
CA ASP A 408 -3.50 -37.19 -6.81
C ASP A 408 -4.00 -37.15 -8.27
N PRO A 409 -5.00 -36.32 -8.59
CA PRO A 409 -5.59 -36.31 -9.93
C PRO A 409 -4.60 -35.81 -10.98
N VAL A 410 -4.57 -36.47 -12.13
CA VAL A 410 -3.76 -36.08 -13.29
C VAL A 410 -4.44 -34.90 -13.99
N ARG A 411 -3.80 -33.72 -13.98
CA ARG A 411 -4.28 -32.53 -14.69
C ARG A 411 -3.36 -32.18 -15.84
N ILE A 412 -3.92 -31.76 -16.97
CA ILE A 412 -3.13 -31.27 -18.10
C ILE A 412 -2.60 -29.86 -17.77
N PRO A 413 -1.27 -29.68 -17.66
CA PRO A 413 -0.67 -28.38 -17.33
C PRO A 413 -0.64 -27.45 -18.55
N ALA A 414 -1.74 -26.72 -18.81
CA ALA A 414 -1.87 -25.82 -19.97
C ALA A 414 -0.67 -24.88 -20.15
N CYS A 415 -0.16 -24.28 -19.07
CA CYS A 415 0.95 -23.33 -19.16
C CYS A 415 2.24 -23.96 -19.70
N SER A 416 2.43 -25.28 -19.56
CA SER A 416 3.60 -25.98 -20.12
C SER A 416 3.47 -26.33 -21.60
N LEU A 417 2.24 -26.26 -22.14
CA LEU A 417 1.91 -26.75 -23.47
C LEU A 417 1.62 -25.60 -24.44
N MET A 418 1.17 -24.47 -23.92
CA MET A 418 0.87 -23.25 -24.67
C MET A 418 2.11 -22.35 -24.83
N LYS A 419 2.10 -21.51 -25.87
CA LYS A 419 3.15 -20.52 -26.07
C LYS A 419 3.08 -19.44 -24.98
N PRO A 420 4.19 -18.76 -24.62
CA PRO A 420 4.20 -17.74 -23.57
C PRO A 420 3.32 -16.48 -23.80
N LEU A 421 2.75 -16.30 -24.99
CA LEU A 421 1.80 -15.20 -25.26
C LEU A 421 0.35 -15.67 -25.25
N GLU A 422 0.16 -16.99 -25.19
CA GLU A 422 -1.13 -17.66 -25.24
C GLU A 422 -1.45 -18.32 -23.88
N ASP A 423 -0.56 -18.25 -22.88
CA ASP A 423 -0.73 -18.95 -21.59
C ASP A 423 -1.45 -18.11 -20.53
N TYR A 424 -2.55 -17.45 -20.91
CA TYR A 424 -3.39 -16.66 -19.98
C TYR A 424 -4.61 -17.44 -19.49
N VAL A 425 -5.26 -16.92 -18.45
CA VAL A 425 -6.48 -17.48 -17.86
C VAL A 425 -7.67 -16.57 -18.16
N PRO A 426 -8.90 -17.10 -18.30
CA PRO A 426 -9.26 -18.53 -18.27
C PRO A 426 -8.90 -19.27 -19.56
N VAL A 427 -8.57 -20.56 -19.43
CA VAL A 427 -8.39 -21.51 -20.54
C VAL A 427 -9.37 -22.67 -20.35
N GLN A 428 -10.08 -23.05 -21.40
CA GLN A 428 -10.91 -24.25 -21.41
C GLN A 428 -10.12 -25.43 -21.97
N PHE A 429 -10.38 -26.61 -21.41
CA PHE A 429 -9.83 -27.87 -21.87
C PHE A 429 -10.92 -28.66 -22.58
N GLN A 430 -10.73 -29.00 -23.85
CA GLN A 430 -11.70 -29.78 -24.62
C GLN A 430 -11.03 -31.00 -25.21
N LEU A 431 -11.71 -32.15 -25.17
CA LEU A 431 -11.31 -33.28 -26.02
C LEU A 431 -11.72 -32.94 -27.45
N SER A 432 -10.84 -33.22 -28.42
CA SER A 432 -11.17 -33.00 -29.84
C SER A 432 -12.52 -33.64 -30.18
N GLN A 433 -13.36 -32.96 -30.96
CA GLN A 433 -14.75 -33.40 -31.22
C GLN A 433 -14.82 -34.80 -31.84
N THR A 434 -13.83 -35.15 -32.66
CA THR A 434 -13.71 -36.44 -33.34
C THR A 434 -13.00 -37.51 -32.50
N SER A 435 -12.59 -37.18 -31.26
CA SER A 435 -11.80 -38.10 -30.45
C SER A 435 -12.66 -39.25 -29.89
N PRO A 436 -12.31 -40.53 -30.15
CA PRO A 436 -12.99 -41.66 -29.52
C PRO A 436 -12.79 -41.70 -28.00
N ALA A 437 -11.85 -40.91 -27.47
CA ALA A 437 -11.58 -40.79 -26.05
C ALA A 437 -12.77 -40.35 -25.22
N ARG A 438 -13.71 -39.58 -25.81
CA ARG A 438 -14.93 -39.14 -25.14
C ARG A 438 -15.80 -40.29 -24.60
N GLN A 439 -15.62 -41.51 -25.10
CA GLN A 439 -16.36 -42.70 -24.64
C GLN A 439 -15.78 -43.31 -23.36
N TRP A 440 -14.50 -43.06 -23.05
CA TRP A 440 -13.80 -43.73 -21.95
C TRP A 440 -12.97 -42.77 -21.07
N LEU A 441 -12.90 -41.49 -21.42
CA LEU A 441 -12.14 -40.45 -20.73
C LEU A 441 -13.02 -39.22 -20.52
N CYS A 442 -13.12 -38.78 -19.27
CA CYS A 442 -13.69 -37.51 -18.88
C CYS A 442 -12.56 -36.51 -18.61
N LEU A 443 -12.62 -35.37 -19.30
CA LEU A 443 -11.71 -34.24 -19.13
C LEU A 443 -12.48 -33.09 -18.48
N GLY A 444 -12.01 -32.61 -17.33
CA GLY A 444 -12.56 -31.43 -16.68
C GLY A 444 -12.27 -30.17 -17.50
N GLU A 445 -13.32 -29.51 -18.01
CA GLU A 445 -13.18 -28.37 -18.92
C GLU A 445 -12.50 -27.15 -18.28
N GLU A 446 -12.54 -27.02 -16.95
CA GLU A 446 -11.97 -25.86 -16.23
C GLU A 446 -10.55 -26.11 -15.71
N ASP A 447 -10.26 -27.32 -15.26
CA ASP A 447 -9.02 -27.64 -14.53
C ASP A 447 -8.14 -28.68 -15.25
N GLY A 448 -8.57 -29.15 -16.42
CA GLY A 448 -7.84 -30.12 -17.23
C GLY A 448 -7.70 -31.49 -16.55
N LYS A 449 -8.51 -31.79 -15.53
CA LYS A 449 -8.45 -33.07 -14.81
C LYS A 449 -8.87 -34.21 -15.71
N LEU A 450 -8.03 -35.24 -15.80
CA LEU A 450 -8.35 -36.49 -16.45
C LEU A 450 -8.97 -37.47 -15.45
N SER A 451 -10.03 -38.14 -15.88
CA SER A 451 -10.67 -39.23 -15.15
C SER A 451 -11.20 -40.27 -16.12
N LEU A 452 -11.08 -41.55 -15.79
CA LEU A 452 -11.59 -42.62 -16.64
C LEU A 452 -13.11 -42.76 -16.47
N ILE A 453 -13.79 -43.04 -17.57
CA ILE A 453 -15.15 -43.54 -17.58
C ILE A 453 -15.04 -45.08 -17.57
N ASP A 454 -15.70 -45.73 -16.61
CA ASP A 454 -15.65 -47.18 -16.38
C ASP A 454 -14.21 -47.74 -16.24
N ARG A 455 -13.81 -48.65 -17.13
CA ARG A 455 -12.51 -49.36 -17.08
C ARG A 455 -11.42 -48.68 -17.93
N GLY A 456 -11.73 -47.57 -18.60
CA GLY A 456 -10.83 -46.91 -19.54
C GLY A 456 -10.95 -47.43 -20.99
N PRO A 457 -9.92 -47.22 -21.84
CA PRO A 457 -10.03 -47.48 -23.27
C PRO A 457 -10.15 -48.98 -23.60
N PRO A 458 -10.90 -49.35 -24.67
CA PRO A 458 -11.09 -50.76 -25.05
C PRO A 458 -9.81 -51.42 -25.60
N SER A 459 -8.90 -50.61 -26.17
CA SER A 459 -7.60 -51.06 -26.67
C SER A 459 -6.52 -50.03 -26.31
N ARG A 460 -5.27 -50.49 -26.17
CA ARG A 460 -4.11 -49.66 -25.82
C ARG A 460 -2.98 -49.98 -26.80
N PRO A 461 -2.19 -49.00 -27.26
CA PRO A 461 -2.22 -47.58 -26.88
C PRO A 461 -3.47 -46.83 -27.37
N ALA A 462 -3.98 -45.90 -26.57
CA ALA A 462 -5.17 -45.11 -26.87
C ALA A 462 -4.82 -43.61 -26.99
N PRO A 463 -4.64 -43.07 -28.21
CA PRO A 463 -4.33 -41.67 -28.42
C PRO A 463 -5.55 -40.79 -28.19
N PHE A 464 -5.33 -39.59 -27.65
CA PHE A 464 -6.35 -38.55 -27.52
C PHE A 464 -5.72 -37.17 -27.65
N ARG A 465 -6.51 -36.20 -28.09
CA ARG A 465 -6.07 -34.82 -28.26
C ARG A 465 -6.85 -33.91 -27.32
N VAL A 466 -6.12 -33.10 -26.57
CA VAL A 466 -6.68 -32.04 -25.74
C VAL A 466 -6.44 -30.71 -26.43
N GLU A 467 -7.52 -29.97 -26.67
CA GLU A 467 -7.55 -28.64 -27.26
C GLU A 467 -7.67 -27.60 -26.14
N PHE A 468 -6.89 -26.52 -26.24
CA PHE A 468 -6.92 -25.37 -25.34
C PHE A 468 -7.69 -24.24 -26.02
N VAL A 469 -8.77 -23.79 -25.39
CA VAL A 469 -9.71 -22.82 -25.97
C VAL A 469 -9.81 -21.61 -25.06
N HIS A 470 -9.58 -20.43 -25.61
CA HIS A 470 -9.88 -19.15 -24.96
C HIS A 470 -11.19 -18.57 -25.53
N PRO A 471 -11.73 -17.48 -24.94
CA PRO A 471 -12.88 -16.78 -25.51
C PRO A 471 -12.66 -16.35 -26.97
N GLU A 472 -11.41 -16.06 -27.36
CA GLU A 472 -11.04 -15.67 -28.72
C GLU A 472 -10.94 -16.86 -29.70
N GLY A 473 -10.99 -18.10 -29.20
CA GLY A 473 -10.93 -19.32 -30.00
C GLY A 473 -9.88 -20.33 -29.53
N MET A 474 -9.67 -21.37 -30.33
CA MET A 474 -8.66 -22.40 -30.08
C MET A 474 -7.26 -21.84 -30.28
N THR A 475 -6.39 -21.96 -29.29
CA THR A 475 -5.02 -21.41 -29.35
C THR A 475 -3.92 -22.46 -29.40
N ALA A 476 -4.14 -23.63 -28.80
CA ALA A 476 -3.15 -24.71 -28.80
C ALA A 476 -3.81 -26.08 -28.65
N PHE A 477 -3.03 -27.14 -28.84
CA PHE A 477 -3.44 -28.51 -28.54
C PHE A 477 -2.25 -29.35 -28.07
N VAL A 478 -2.55 -30.47 -27.42
CA VAL A 478 -1.56 -31.49 -27.06
C VAL A 478 -2.08 -32.88 -27.43
N ASP A 479 -1.22 -33.66 -28.09
CA ASP A 479 -1.45 -35.08 -28.33
C ASP A 479 -0.93 -35.89 -27.15
N CYS A 480 -1.83 -36.69 -26.57
CA CYS A 480 -1.58 -37.56 -25.44
C CYS A 480 -1.84 -39.02 -25.83
N MET A 481 -1.28 -39.97 -25.10
CA MET A 481 -1.48 -41.39 -25.37
C MET A 481 -1.52 -42.18 -24.06
N VAL A 482 -2.62 -42.91 -23.83
CA VAL A 482 -2.73 -43.84 -22.69
C VAL A 482 -2.13 -45.19 -23.08
N THR A 483 -1.23 -45.73 -22.25
CA THR A 483 -0.50 -46.98 -22.52
C THR A 483 -0.62 -47.98 -21.35
N ASP A 484 -0.26 -49.23 -21.62
CA ASP A 484 -0.19 -50.33 -20.64
C ASP A 484 1.14 -50.44 -19.89
N THR A 485 2.02 -49.46 -20.09
CA THR A 485 3.33 -49.49 -19.47
C THR A 485 3.21 -49.41 -17.95
N GLN A 486 4.06 -50.15 -17.26
CA GLN A 486 4.28 -49.96 -15.82
C GLN A 486 5.42 -48.97 -15.55
N VAL A 487 6.06 -48.48 -16.61
CA VAL A 487 7.20 -47.57 -16.51
C VAL A 487 6.71 -46.18 -16.11
N LYS A 488 7.20 -45.69 -14.98
CA LYS A 488 6.98 -44.32 -14.50
C LYS A 488 7.89 -43.34 -15.26
N SER A 489 7.53 -43.01 -16.50
CA SER A 489 8.33 -42.15 -17.41
C SER A 489 8.68 -40.78 -16.80
N TRP A 490 7.90 -40.28 -15.84
CA TRP A 490 8.19 -39.04 -15.12
C TRP A 490 9.39 -39.12 -14.15
N LEU A 491 9.79 -40.32 -13.71
CA LEU A 491 10.97 -40.48 -12.86
C LEU A 491 12.26 -40.22 -13.66
N SER A 492 12.37 -40.77 -14.88
CA SER A 492 13.49 -40.49 -15.77
C SER A 492 13.49 -39.03 -16.23
N ALA A 493 12.30 -38.46 -16.50
CA ALA A 493 12.14 -37.05 -16.79
C ALA A 493 12.64 -36.14 -15.65
N SER A 494 12.37 -36.51 -14.39
CA SER A 494 12.87 -35.79 -13.21
C SER A 494 14.40 -35.75 -13.17
N SER A 495 15.05 -36.90 -13.41
CA SER A 495 16.51 -36.99 -13.49
C SER A 495 17.08 -36.10 -14.60
N ARG A 496 16.44 -36.05 -15.77
CA ARG A 496 16.84 -35.16 -16.88
C ARG A 496 16.71 -33.68 -16.52
N ILE A 497 15.60 -33.29 -15.91
CA ILE A 497 15.37 -31.91 -15.45
C ILE A 497 16.46 -31.51 -14.44
N VAL A 498 16.72 -32.35 -13.44
CA VAL A 498 17.72 -32.05 -12.41
C VAL A 498 19.14 -32.03 -12.97
N ALA A 499 19.48 -32.92 -13.90
CA ALA A 499 20.77 -32.87 -14.59
C ALA A 499 20.99 -31.50 -15.26
N ARG A 500 20.00 -30.99 -16.00
CA ARG A 500 20.06 -29.64 -16.60
C ARG A 500 20.16 -28.54 -15.54
N PHE A 501 19.40 -28.62 -14.46
CA PHE A 501 19.40 -27.63 -13.39
C PHE A 501 20.75 -27.55 -12.64
N THR A 502 21.38 -28.71 -12.39
CA THR A 502 22.66 -28.79 -11.67
C THR A 502 23.86 -28.34 -12.51
N ASP A 503 23.77 -28.40 -13.83
CA ASP A 503 24.83 -27.93 -14.73
C ASP A 503 24.93 -26.40 -14.69
N VAL A 504 25.91 -25.88 -13.94
CA VAL A 504 26.14 -24.44 -13.79
C VAL A 504 26.59 -23.76 -15.08
N ALA A 505 27.29 -24.48 -15.95
CA ALA A 505 27.76 -23.93 -17.21
C ALA A 505 26.59 -23.74 -18.19
N ARG A 506 25.66 -24.70 -18.23
CA ARG A 506 24.51 -24.67 -19.15
C ARG A 506 23.26 -24.03 -18.57
N CYS A 507 23.15 -23.93 -17.26
CA CYS A 507 22.04 -23.30 -16.55
C CYS A 507 22.58 -22.32 -15.47
N PRO A 508 23.21 -21.21 -15.88
CA PRO A 508 23.77 -20.21 -14.97
C PRO A 508 22.66 -19.36 -14.33
N LEU A 509 21.81 -19.98 -13.52
CA LEU A 509 20.78 -19.29 -12.74
C LEU A 509 21.39 -18.54 -11.54
N SER A 510 20.77 -17.44 -11.13
CA SER A 510 21.20 -16.72 -9.92
C SER A 510 21.16 -17.64 -8.69
N ARG A 511 22.07 -17.45 -7.73
CA ARG A 511 22.13 -18.26 -6.51
C ARG A 511 20.80 -18.29 -5.74
N LYS A 512 20.09 -17.16 -5.71
CA LYS A 512 18.78 -17.03 -5.05
C LYS A 512 17.71 -17.84 -5.79
N SER A 513 17.62 -17.71 -7.11
CA SER A 513 16.69 -18.48 -7.94
C SER A 513 16.93 -19.98 -7.81
N ARG A 514 18.21 -20.40 -7.82
CA ARG A 514 18.59 -21.80 -7.61
C ARG A 514 18.12 -22.35 -6.28
N GLY A 515 18.31 -21.61 -5.17
CA GLY A 515 17.84 -22.05 -3.86
C GLY A 515 16.33 -22.32 -3.82
N VAL A 516 15.53 -21.46 -4.46
CA VAL A 516 14.06 -21.64 -4.51
C VAL A 516 13.67 -22.82 -5.40
N LEU A 517 14.28 -22.92 -6.58
CA LEU A 517 13.98 -24.00 -7.53
C LEU A 517 14.42 -25.37 -6.98
N GLN A 518 15.57 -25.44 -6.31
CA GLN A 518 16.07 -26.66 -5.68
C GLN A 518 15.10 -27.17 -4.61
N GLU A 519 14.52 -26.27 -3.82
CA GLU A 519 13.53 -26.63 -2.81
C GLU A 519 12.28 -27.31 -3.43
N HIS A 520 11.79 -26.78 -4.56
CA HIS A 520 10.64 -27.33 -5.25
C HIS A 520 10.96 -28.59 -6.07
N LEU A 521 12.12 -28.63 -6.74
CA LEU A 521 12.64 -29.85 -7.36
C LEU A 521 12.84 -30.95 -6.30
N GLY A 522 13.18 -30.56 -5.06
CA GLY A 522 13.29 -31.46 -3.91
C GLY A 522 12.00 -32.23 -3.57
N LYS A 523 10.85 -31.81 -4.11
CA LYS A 523 9.57 -32.53 -3.98
C LYS A 523 9.48 -33.75 -4.90
N ILE A 524 10.19 -33.74 -6.03
CA ILE A 524 10.19 -34.81 -7.04
C ILE A 524 11.55 -35.52 -7.19
N PHE A 525 12.61 -34.97 -6.59
CA PHE A 525 13.98 -35.49 -6.67
C PHE A 525 14.70 -35.36 -5.34
N ASP A 526 15.49 -36.37 -4.97
CA ASP A 526 16.35 -36.34 -3.80
C ASP A 526 17.78 -35.96 -4.21
N PHE A 527 18.21 -34.75 -3.85
CA PHE A 527 19.55 -34.24 -4.17
C PHE A 527 20.66 -34.95 -3.40
N GLY A 528 20.37 -35.58 -2.26
CA GLY A 528 21.35 -36.32 -1.46
C GLY A 528 21.68 -37.66 -2.08
N THR A 529 20.64 -38.45 -2.40
CA THR A 529 20.82 -39.77 -3.05
C THR A 529 20.99 -39.68 -4.56
N LYS A 530 20.68 -38.52 -5.17
CA LYS A 530 20.65 -38.30 -6.63
C LYS A 530 19.66 -39.21 -7.36
N VAL A 531 18.54 -39.53 -6.71
CA VAL A 531 17.48 -40.38 -7.25
C VAL A 531 16.15 -39.61 -7.31
N ALA A 532 15.36 -39.85 -8.37
CA ALA A 532 14.00 -39.32 -8.46
C ALA A 532 13.12 -39.94 -7.37
N LYS A 533 12.31 -39.11 -6.69
CA LYS A 533 11.41 -39.60 -5.64
C LYS A 533 10.22 -40.33 -6.26
N GLU A 534 9.80 -41.42 -5.63
CA GLU A 534 8.57 -42.11 -6.03
C GLU A 534 7.34 -41.29 -5.65
N VAL A 535 6.89 -40.45 -6.57
CA VAL A 535 5.67 -39.64 -6.47
C VAL A 535 4.67 -40.06 -7.55
N SER A 536 3.39 -39.81 -7.31
CA SER A 536 2.32 -39.98 -8.31
C SER A 536 2.51 -39.04 -9.50
N LEU A 537 1.95 -39.39 -10.65
CA LEU A 537 2.02 -38.56 -11.85
C LEU A 537 1.33 -37.21 -11.65
N GLY A 538 0.14 -37.19 -11.04
CA GLY A 538 -0.60 -35.96 -10.75
C GLY A 538 0.23 -34.99 -9.90
N ARG A 539 0.88 -35.50 -8.84
CA ARG A 539 1.77 -34.69 -8.02
C ARG A 539 3.00 -34.19 -8.77
N TRP A 540 3.57 -35.02 -9.65
CA TRP A 540 4.70 -34.62 -10.48
C TRP A 540 4.33 -33.47 -11.42
N LEU A 541 3.19 -33.58 -12.13
CA LEU A 541 2.68 -32.55 -13.04
C LEU A 541 2.43 -31.23 -12.30
N ASP A 542 1.81 -31.27 -11.11
CA ASP A 542 1.57 -30.07 -10.30
C ASP A 542 2.89 -29.34 -9.94
N VAL A 543 3.94 -30.09 -9.57
CA VAL A 543 5.24 -29.52 -9.22
C VAL A 543 5.92 -28.93 -10.46
N VAL A 544 5.87 -29.62 -11.60
CA VAL A 544 6.51 -29.17 -12.84
C VAL A 544 5.77 -27.96 -13.43
N ASP A 545 4.44 -27.93 -13.41
CA ASP A 545 3.63 -26.77 -13.81
C ASP A 545 4.00 -25.53 -12.99
N MET A 546 4.07 -25.68 -11.66
CA MET A 546 4.52 -24.61 -10.76
C MET A 546 5.93 -24.13 -11.11
N LEU A 547 6.88 -25.05 -11.34
CA LEU A 547 8.26 -24.70 -11.71
C LEU A 547 8.33 -23.94 -13.04
N ILE A 548 7.54 -24.35 -14.05
CA ILE A 548 7.45 -23.65 -15.35
C ILE A 548 6.97 -22.21 -15.15
N ARG A 549 5.88 -22.00 -14.39
CA ARG A 549 5.39 -20.64 -14.07
C ARG A 549 6.45 -19.81 -13.37
N MET A 550 7.18 -20.39 -12.42
CA MET A 550 8.27 -19.70 -11.72
C MET A 550 9.42 -19.32 -12.65
N LEU A 551 9.80 -20.20 -13.58
CA LEU A 551 10.88 -19.95 -14.54
C LEU A 551 10.49 -18.87 -15.55
N ARG A 552 9.28 -18.95 -16.13
CA ARG A 552 8.73 -17.90 -17.01
C ARG A 552 8.68 -16.55 -16.30
N THR A 553 8.18 -16.51 -15.07
CA THR A 553 8.14 -15.28 -14.26
C THR A 553 9.56 -14.75 -13.98
N THR A 554 10.51 -15.63 -13.67
CA THR A 554 11.91 -15.24 -13.42
C THR A 554 12.55 -14.62 -14.65
N ALA A 555 12.24 -15.14 -15.84
CA ALA A 555 12.73 -14.59 -17.10
C ALA A 555 12.13 -13.21 -17.41
N MET A 556 10.82 -13.03 -17.19
CA MET A 556 10.15 -11.75 -17.47
C MET A 556 10.49 -10.64 -16.49
N ALA A 557 10.66 -10.97 -15.20
CA ALA A 557 10.73 -9.95 -14.16
C ALA A 557 12.14 -9.32 -14.01
N HIS A 558 13.14 -9.68 -14.83
CA HIS A 558 14.50 -9.12 -14.78
C HIS A 558 15.06 -8.95 -13.34
N VAL A 559 14.68 -9.87 -12.43
CA VAL A 559 14.72 -9.65 -10.95
C VAL A 559 16.14 -9.65 -10.40
N VAL A 560 17.12 -10.03 -11.20
CA VAL A 560 18.50 -10.13 -10.74
C VAL A 560 19.16 -8.78 -10.94
N LYS A 561 19.21 -7.95 -9.88
CA LYS A 561 20.25 -6.93 -9.79
C LYS A 561 21.58 -7.65 -10.05
N PRO A 562 22.45 -7.16 -10.95
CA PRO A 562 23.82 -7.64 -10.96
C PRO A 562 24.35 -7.49 -9.55
N ASP A 563 24.88 -8.57 -8.97
CA ASP A 563 25.47 -8.53 -7.64
C ASP A 563 26.49 -7.38 -7.65
N SER A 564 26.20 -6.31 -6.91
CA SER A 564 27.00 -5.09 -6.86
C SER A 564 28.34 -5.29 -6.13
N HIS A 565 28.75 -6.56 -5.97
CA HIS A 565 29.91 -6.98 -5.21
C HIS A 565 31.26 -6.79 -5.91
N ASN A 566 31.31 -6.24 -7.12
CA ASN A 566 32.55 -5.82 -7.76
C ASN A 566 32.52 -4.35 -8.21
N SER A 567 31.96 -3.45 -7.40
CA SER A 567 32.38 -2.05 -7.47
C SER A 567 33.85 -1.99 -7.05
N ARG A 568 34.72 -2.00 -8.06
CA ARG A 568 36.14 -1.67 -7.97
C ARG A 568 36.35 -0.56 -6.94
N ALA A 569 37.26 -0.79 -6.00
CA ALA A 569 37.84 0.25 -5.18
C ALA A 569 38.22 1.46 -6.05
N PRO A 570 38.04 2.70 -5.56
CA PRO A 570 38.40 3.88 -6.32
C PRO A 570 39.88 3.77 -6.69
N ARG A 571 40.18 3.79 -8.00
CA ARG A 571 41.54 3.98 -8.49
C ARG A 571 42.03 5.30 -7.91
N ALA A 572 42.98 5.21 -6.97
CA ALA A 572 43.74 6.36 -6.51
C ALA A 572 44.35 7.04 -7.74
N SER A 573 44.07 8.34 -7.88
CA SER A 573 44.66 9.21 -8.88
C SER A 573 46.17 9.27 -8.65
N ALA A 574 46.93 8.47 -9.40
CA ALA A 574 48.33 8.77 -9.70
C ALA A 574 48.32 9.78 -10.86
N VAL A 575 48.23 11.07 -10.54
CA VAL A 575 48.68 12.11 -11.46
C VAL A 575 50.14 12.39 -11.13
N ALA A 576 50.95 12.18 -12.16
CA ALA A 576 52.39 12.14 -12.13
C ALA A 576 53.02 13.52 -11.90
N LEU A 577 54.14 13.50 -11.15
CA LEU A 577 55.29 14.36 -11.41
C LEU A 577 55.75 14.16 -12.86
N ALA A 578 55.71 15.22 -13.67
CA ALA A 578 56.66 15.49 -14.76
C ALA A 578 56.32 16.80 -15.50
N ARG A 579 56.78 17.92 -14.94
CA ARG A 579 57.36 19.14 -15.57
C ARG A 579 57.09 20.36 -14.72
#